data_AF-A0A1B3MVL5-F1
#
_entry.id   AF-A0A1B3MVL5-F1
#
_cell.length_a   1.000
_cell.length_b   1.000
_cell.length_c   1.000
_cell.angle_alpha   90.00
_cell.angle_beta   90.00
_cell.angle_gamma   90.00
#
_symmetry.space_group_name_H-M   'P 1'
#
loop_
_entity.id
_entity.type
_entity.pdbx_description
1 polymer ?
#
loop_
_entity_poly.entity_id
_entity_poly.type
_entity_poly.pdbx_seq_one_letter_code
_entity_poly.pdbx_strand_id
1 'polypeptide(L)'
;MKESFRQSMAWLHTWTGLMFGWLLFAMFLTGTAAYFQQEISRWMRPELVANADPANATQAAIDYLQARQPDAESWFITPPSARNPATEIFWQPKKVAGKPPTRRKRGDTSATLDGGGHPVTVRETRGGFFLYRFHFDLHYMPVIWARYLVGVAAMFMLVAILSGIVTHKKIFADFFMLRFGKGQRSWLTRIMSRQYSPCPSI
;
A
#
# COMPACT_ATOMS: atom_id res chain seq x y z
N MET A 1 -13.05 45.38 1.04
CA MET A 1 -11.67 45.24 1.57
C MET A 1 -10.89 44.35 0.62
N LYS A 2 -9.79 44.82 0.03
CA LYS A 2 -8.92 43.99 -0.80
C LYS A 2 -8.07 43.15 0.15
N GLU A 3 -8.31 41.85 0.23
CA GLU A 3 -7.41 40.94 0.94
C GLU A 3 -5.98 41.15 0.43
N SER A 4 -5.01 41.24 1.34
CA SER A 4 -3.60 41.31 0.98
C SER A 4 -3.21 40.05 0.22
N PHE A 5 -2.41 40.15 -0.84
CA PHE A 5 -1.90 39.01 -1.62
C PHE A 5 -1.32 37.90 -0.73
N ARG A 6 -0.69 38.28 0.40
CA ARG A 6 -0.15 37.34 1.39
C ARG A 6 -1.23 36.51 2.10
N GLN A 7 -2.38 37.10 2.39
CA GLN A 7 -3.50 36.44 3.05
C GLN A 7 -4.16 35.41 2.12
N SER A 8 -4.37 35.79 0.85
CA SER A 8 -4.85 34.87 -0.19
C SER A 8 -3.91 33.69 -0.40
N MET A 9 -2.59 33.92 -0.44
CA MET A 9 -1.60 32.86 -0.63
C MET A 9 -1.51 31.90 0.57
N ALA A 10 -1.62 32.42 1.80
CA ALA A 10 -1.66 31.59 3.02
C ALA A 10 -2.94 30.74 3.09
N TRP A 11 -4.09 31.32 2.70
CA TRP A 11 -5.35 30.59 2.62
C TRP A 11 -5.26 29.45 1.58
N LEU A 12 -4.79 29.77 0.36
CA LEU A 12 -4.63 28.77 -0.70
C LEU A 12 -3.68 27.65 -0.27
N HIS A 13 -2.51 27.98 0.30
CA HIS A 13 -1.56 26.98 0.78
C HIS A 13 -2.16 26.06 1.87
N THR A 14 -2.93 26.63 2.81
CA THR A 14 -3.55 25.85 3.89
C THR A 14 -4.57 24.87 3.34
N TRP A 15 -5.46 25.33 2.45
CA TRP A 15 -6.51 24.48 1.89
C TRP A 15 -5.98 23.46 0.90
N THR A 16 -5.08 23.87 0.00
CA THR A 16 -4.44 22.94 -0.94
C THR A 16 -3.58 21.91 -0.18
N GLY A 17 -2.78 22.36 0.78
CA GLY A 17 -1.98 21.48 1.64
C GLY A 17 -2.84 20.50 2.44
N LEU A 18 -3.99 20.94 2.95
CA LEU A 18 -4.92 20.06 3.66
C LEU A 18 -5.50 19.00 2.71
N MET A 19 -5.95 19.37 1.51
CA MET A 19 -6.51 18.42 0.54
C MET A 19 -5.47 17.42 0.05
N PHE A 20 -4.29 17.88 -0.40
CA PHE A 20 -3.21 17.01 -0.84
C PHE A 20 -2.61 16.21 0.32
N GLY A 21 -2.62 16.75 1.53
CA GLY A 21 -2.19 16.05 2.75
C GLY A 21 -3.07 14.83 3.04
N TRP A 22 -4.40 14.96 2.97
CA TRP A 22 -5.32 13.83 3.14
C TRP A 22 -5.16 12.78 2.04
N LEU A 23 -4.97 13.22 0.80
CA LEU A 23 -4.70 12.32 -0.32
C LEU A 23 -3.41 11.51 -0.09
N LEU A 24 -2.31 12.20 0.23
CA LEU A 24 -1.02 11.57 0.52
C LEU A 24 -1.12 10.63 1.73
N PHE A 25 -1.83 11.04 2.79
CA PHE A 25 -2.06 10.19 3.95
C PHE A 25 -2.76 8.87 3.57
N ALA A 26 -3.86 8.94 2.82
CA ALA A 26 -4.58 7.74 2.38
C ALA A 26 -3.71 6.86 1.48
N MET A 27 -2.92 7.45 0.59
CA MET A 27 -1.96 6.72 -0.25
C MET A 27 -0.89 6.03 0.60
N PHE A 28 -0.26 6.72 1.54
CA PHE A 28 0.77 6.12 2.39
C PHE A 28 0.21 5.02 3.27
N LEU A 29 -0.94 5.24 3.90
CA LEU A 29 -1.60 4.25 4.73
C LEU A 29 -1.91 2.97 3.95
N THR A 30 -2.51 3.12 2.76
CA THR A 30 -2.83 1.97 1.90
C THR A 30 -1.59 1.32 1.29
N GLY A 31 -0.54 2.10 1.01
CA GLY A 31 0.76 1.60 0.54
C GLY A 31 1.47 0.76 1.60
N THR A 32 1.48 1.21 2.86
CA THR A 32 2.02 0.42 3.98
C THR A 32 1.23 -0.87 4.17
N ALA A 33 -0.10 -0.81 4.13
CA ALA A 33 -0.94 -1.99 4.24
C ALA A 33 -0.78 -2.96 3.05
N ALA A 34 -0.44 -2.46 1.86
CA ALA A 34 -0.23 -3.28 0.66
C ALA A 34 0.97 -4.23 0.77
N TYR A 35 1.96 -3.95 1.62
CA TYR A 35 3.04 -4.92 1.91
C TYR A 35 2.50 -6.23 2.51
N PHE A 36 1.43 -6.11 3.31
CA PHE A 36 0.74 -7.22 3.96
C PHE A 36 -0.43 -7.74 3.11
N GLN A 37 -0.43 -7.48 1.80
CA GLN A 37 -1.58 -7.81 0.96
C GLN A 37 -1.94 -9.30 0.98
N GLN A 38 -0.95 -10.19 1.06
CA GLN A 38 -1.14 -11.64 1.05
C GLN A 38 -1.70 -12.09 2.40
N GLU A 39 -1.19 -11.54 3.48
CA GLU A 39 -1.62 -11.81 4.85
C GLU A 39 -3.06 -11.34 5.09
N ILE A 40 -3.39 -10.12 4.64
CA ILE A 40 -4.75 -9.57 4.71
C ILE A 40 -5.69 -10.43 3.85
N SER A 41 -5.27 -10.83 2.65
CA SER A 41 -6.09 -11.68 1.78
C SER A 41 -6.32 -13.06 2.38
N ARG A 42 -5.32 -13.66 3.03
CA ARG A 42 -5.42 -14.92 3.76
C ARG A 42 -6.36 -14.80 4.95
N TRP A 43 -6.24 -13.73 5.73
CA TRP A 43 -7.14 -13.47 6.86
C TRP A 43 -8.60 -13.35 6.41
N MET A 44 -8.84 -12.80 5.23
CA MET A 44 -10.18 -12.68 4.64
C MET A 44 -10.68 -13.96 3.93
N ARG A 45 -9.86 -15.01 3.84
CA ARG A 45 -10.15 -16.30 3.18
C ARG A 45 -9.75 -17.48 4.09
N PRO A 46 -10.38 -17.63 5.26
CA PRO A 46 -10.07 -18.72 6.19
C PRO A 46 -10.31 -20.11 5.61
N GLU A 47 -11.11 -20.24 4.55
CA GLU A 47 -11.37 -21.49 3.83
C GLU A 47 -10.14 -22.10 3.14
N LEU A 48 -9.05 -21.34 2.97
CA LEU A 48 -7.81 -21.82 2.37
C LEU A 48 -6.87 -22.37 3.44
N VAL A 49 -6.75 -23.71 3.50
CA VAL A 49 -5.92 -24.40 4.49
C VAL A 49 -4.50 -24.61 3.97
N ALA A 50 -3.51 -24.25 4.80
CA ALA A 50 -2.09 -24.22 4.44
C ALA A 50 -1.38 -25.56 4.69
N ASN A 51 -1.86 -26.66 4.11
CA ASN A 51 -1.33 -28.00 4.40
C ASN A 51 -0.82 -28.77 3.17
N ALA A 52 -0.58 -28.07 2.06
CA ALA A 52 -0.17 -28.69 0.82
C ALA A 52 1.34 -28.63 0.60
N ASP A 53 1.96 -29.78 0.31
CA ASP A 53 3.29 -29.83 -0.28
C ASP A 53 3.23 -29.22 -1.71
N PRO A 54 4.04 -28.19 -2.03
CA PRO A 54 4.02 -27.54 -3.34
C PRO A 54 4.18 -28.50 -4.52
N ALA A 55 4.98 -29.56 -4.38
CA ALA A 55 5.18 -30.54 -5.45
C ALA A 55 3.89 -31.30 -5.75
N ASN A 56 3.25 -31.86 -4.72
CA ASN A 56 2.00 -32.60 -4.84
C ASN A 56 0.86 -31.70 -5.33
N ALA A 57 0.77 -30.47 -4.81
CA ALA A 57 -0.24 -29.50 -5.23
C ALA A 57 -0.11 -29.13 -6.71
N THR A 58 1.13 -29.02 -7.21
CA THR A 58 1.39 -28.75 -8.63
C THR A 58 0.98 -29.94 -9.49
N GLN A 59 1.32 -31.17 -9.08
CA GLN A 59 0.91 -32.37 -9.83
C GLN A 59 -0.61 -32.49 -9.88
N ALA A 60 -1.30 -32.31 -8.75
CA ALA A 60 -2.75 -32.35 -8.69
C ALA A 60 -3.41 -31.26 -9.56
N ALA A 61 -2.78 -30.08 -9.67
CA ALA A 61 -3.22 -29.02 -10.58
C ALA A 61 -3.03 -29.38 -12.06
N ILE A 62 -1.94 -30.07 -12.42
CA ILE A 62 -1.71 -30.60 -13.77
C ILE A 62 -2.79 -31.63 -14.11
N ASP A 63 -3.05 -32.58 -13.21
CA ASP A 63 -4.05 -33.64 -13.41
C ASP A 63 -5.46 -33.03 -13.59
N TYR A 64 -5.80 -32.03 -12.78
CA TYR A 64 -7.05 -31.27 -12.90
C TYR A 64 -7.18 -30.58 -14.27
N LEU A 65 -6.12 -29.90 -14.73
CA LEU A 65 -6.10 -29.20 -16.01
C LEU A 65 -6.16 -30.16 -17.20
N GLN A 66 -5.47 -31.29 -17.13
CA GLN A 66 -5.55 -32.35 -18.14
C GLN A 66 -6.97 -32.91 -18.26
N ALA A 67 -7.64 -33.15 -17.14
CA ALA A 67 -9.00 -33.71 -17.14
C ALA A 67 -10.07 -32.70 -17.61
N ARG A 68 -9.91 -31.41 -17.30
CA ARG A 68 -10.95 -30.40 -17.51
C ARG A 68 -10.72 -29.49 -18.71
N GLN A 69 -9.47 -29.19 -19.04
CA GLN A 69 -9.07 -28.23 -20.09
C GLN A 69 -7.88 -28.74 -20.93
N PRO A 70 -7.95 -29.95 -21.52
CA PRO A 70 -6.87 -30.51 -22.34
C PRO A 70 -6.58 -29.68 -23.60
N ASP A 71 -7.60 -29.01 -24.14
CA ASP A 71 -7.51 -28.24 -25.40
C ASP A 71 -7.01 -26.78 -25.21
N ALA A 72 -6.57 -26.42 -24.01
CA ALA A 72 -6.00 -25.10 -23.77
C ALA A 72 -4.63 -24.95 -24.45
N GLU A 73 -4.31 -23.75 -24.90
CA GLU A 73 -3.03 -23.43 -25.56
C GLU A 73 -1.89 -23.30 -24.55
N SER A 74 -2.19 -22.79 -23.35
CA SER A 74 -1.20 -22.72 -22.27
C SER A 74 -1.87 -22.81 -20.90
N TRP A 75 -1.13 -23.40 -19.96
CA TRP A 75 -1.48 -23.47 -18.55
C TRP A 75 -0.48 -22.68 -17.72
N PHE A 76 -1.00 -21.94 -16.75
CA PHE A 76 -0.23 -21.23 -15.74
C PHE A 76 -0.64 -21.78 -14.38
N ILE A 77 0.32 -22.35 -13.66
CA ILE A 77 0.11 -22.92 -12.34
C ILE A 77 1.00 -22.14 -11.38
N THR A 78 0.38 -21.56 -10.35
CA THR A 78 1.09 -20.91 -9.24
C THR A 78 1.00 -21.85 -8.05
N PRO A 79 2.12 -22.50 -7.65
CA PRO A 79 2.12 -23.42 -6.53
C PRO A 79 1.88 -22.68 -5.20
N PRO A 80 1.43 -23.40 -4.16
CA PRO A 80 1.28 -22.83 -2.84
C PRO A 80 2.65 -22.43 -2.27
N SER A 81 2.64 -21.39 -1.45
CA SER A 81 3.83 -20.81 -0.81
C SER A 81 3.53 -20.45 0.65
N ALA A 82 4.57 -20.12 1.43
CA ALA A 82 4.40 -19.72 2.82
C ALA A 82 3.44 -18.53 3.03
N ARG A 83 3.32 -17.63 2.04
CA ARG A 83 2.45 -16.45 2.10
C ARG A 83 1.08 -16.66 1.46
N ASN A 84 0.96 -17.58 0.49
CA ASN A 84 -0.31 -17.93 -0.15
C ASN A 84 -0.47 -19.46 -0.19
N PRO A 85 -1.33 -20.05 0.64
CA PRO A 85 -1.49 -21.51 0.71
C PRO A 85 -2.28 -22.10 -0.45
N ALA A 86 -2.88 -21.27 -1.30
CA ALA A 86 -3.72 -21.73 -2.39
C ALA A 86 -2.91 -22.02 -3.67
N THR A 87 -3.33 -23.03 -4.42
CA THR A 87 -2.84 -23.27 -5.77
C THR A 87 -3.72 -22.50 -6.75
N GLU A 88 -3.15 -21.49 -7.40
CA GLU A 88 -3.88 -20.69 -8.39
C GLU A 88 -3.56 -21.19 -9.79
N ILE A 89 -4.60 -21.57 -10.54
CA ILE A 89 -4.47 -21.98 -11.94
C ILE A 89 -5.18 -21.00 -12.86
N PHE A 90 -4.55 -20.74 -14.01
CA PHE A 90 -5.12 -19.97 -15.10
C PHE A 90 -4.74 -20.63 -16.41
N TRP A 91 -5.68 -20.71 -17.35
CA TRP A 91 -5.43 -21.30 -18.66
C TRP A 91 -5.84 -20.35 -19.78
N GLN A 92 -5.13 -20.41 -20.90
CA GLN A 92 -5.49 -19.68 -22.10
C GLN A 92 -6.11 -20.64 -23.11
N PRO A 93 -7.38 -20.45 -23.50
CA PRO A 93 -8.02 -21.29 -24.50
C PRO A 93 -7.37 -21.05 -25.87
N LYS A 94 -7.25 -22.11 -26.67
CA LYS A 94 -6.70 -22.05 -28.02
C LYS A 94 -7.45 -21.04 -28.88
N LYS A 95 -6.71 -20.12 -29.50
CA LYS A 95 -7.28 -19.16 -30.44
C LYS A 95 -7.87 -19.90 -31.64
N VAL A 96 -9.18 -19.78 -31.84
CA VAL A 96 -9.85 -20.28 -33.04
C VAL A 96 -9.63 -19.27 -34.16
N ALA A 97 -8.95 -19.68 -35.23
CA ALA A 97 -8.70 -18.84 -36.40
C ALA A 97 -10.03 -18.28 -36.95
N GLY A 98 -10.09 -16.97 -37.17
CA GLY A 98 -11.26 -16.28 -37.72
C GLY A 98 -12.29 -15.76 -36.71
N LYS A 99 -12.13 -16.02 -35.40
CA LYS A 99 -12.95 -15.37 -34.36
C LYS A 99 -12.16 -14.26 -33.67
N PRO A 100 -12.75 -13.08 -33.42
CA PRO A 100 -12.10 -12.06 -32.61
C PRO A 100 -11.79 -12.63 -31.23
N PRO A 101 -10.66 -12.26 -30.61
CA PRO A 101 -10.34 -12.70 -29.26
C PRO A 101 -11.47 -12.27 -28.33
N THR A 102 -12.25 -13.25 -27.85
CA THR A 102 -13.29 -12.96 -26.87
C THR A 102 -12.59 -12.57 -25.58
N ARG A 103 -12.83 -11.34 -25.13
CA ARG A 103 -12.35 -10.85 -23.83
C ARG A 103 -13.15 -11.56 -22.72
N ARG A 104 -12.85 -12.84 -22.50
CA ARG A 104 -13.40 -13.61 -21.38
C ARG A 104 -12.94 -12.99 -20.08
N LYS A 105 -13.83 -12.89 -19.10
CA LYS A 105 -13.45 -12.36 -17.77
C LYS A 105 -12.48 -13.36 -17.14
N ARG A 106 -11.49 -12.86 -16.40
CA ARG A 106 -10.46 -13.70 -15.73
C ARG A 106 -11.06 -14.86 -14.93
N GLY A 107 -12.27 -14.69 -14.38
CA GLY A 107 -13.00 -15.74 -13.65
C GLY A 107 -13.44 -16.94 -14.50
N ASP A 108 -13.57 -16.80 -15.82
CA ASP A 108 -14.00 -17.90 -16.71
C ASP A 108 -12.84 -18.84 -17.08
N THR A 109 -11.60 -18.41 -16.83
CA THR A 109 -10.38 -19.14 -17.22
C THR A 109 -9.37 -19.25 -16.08
N SER A 110 -9.84 -19.13 -14.83
CA SER A 110 -9.04 -19.37 -13.63
C SER A 110 -9.83 -20.17 -12.60
N ALA A 111 -9.10 -20.92 -11.78
CA ALA A 111 -9.67 -21.61 -10.63
C ALA A 111 -8.63 -21.62 -9.49
N THR A 112 -9.13 -21.76 -8.27
CA THR A 112 -8.30 -21.96 -7.09
C THR A 112 -8.49 -23.38 -6.60
N LEU A 113 -7.38 -24.10 -6.44
CA LEU A 113 -7.37 -25.49 -6.00
C LEU A 113 -6.80 -25.58 -4.58
N ASP A 114 -7.33 -26.52 -3.81
CA ASP A 114 -6.71 -26.95 -2.55
C ASP A 114 -5.46 -27.82 -2.82
N GLY A 115 -4.73 -28.18 -1.77
CA GLY A 115 -3.56 -29.06 -1.85
C GLY A 115 -3.80 -30.42 -2.48
N GLY A 116 -5.05 -30.90 -2.47
CA GLY A 116 -5.46 -32.14 -3.15
C GLY A 116 -5.91 -31.98 -4.60
N GLY A 117 -5.84 -30.77 -5.18
CA GLY A 117 -6.30 -30.50 -6.55
C GLY A 117 -7.81 -30.36 -6.72
N HIS A 118 -8.56 -30.28 -5.62
CA HIS A 118 -10.00 -30.02 -5.66
C HIS A 118 -10.29 -28.52 -5.79
N PRO A 119 -11.24 -28.12 -6.65
CA PRO A 119 -11.62 -26.72 -6.79
C PRO A 119 -12.31 -26.22 -5.52
N VAL A 120 -11.79 -25.14 -4.95
CA VAL A 120 -12.36 -24.50 -3.76
C VAL A 120 -13.07 -23.22 -4.18
N THR A 121 -14.35 -23.11 -3.83
CA THR A 121 -15.10 -21.86 -3.96
C THR A 121 -14.70 -20.93 -2.81
N VAL A 122 -13.73 -20.06 -3.10
CA VAL A 122 -13.28 -19.03 -2.17
C VAL A 122 -14.26 -17.85 -2.21
N ARG A 123 -14.51 -17.22 -1.05
CA ARG A 123 -15.32 -16.00 -0.99
C ARG A 123 -14.73 -14.93 -1.92
N GLU A 124 -15.60 -14.28 -2.69
CA GLU A 124 -15.18 -13.11 -3.47
C GLU A 124 -14.77 -11.98 -2.52
N THR A 125 -13.47 -11.82 -2.36
CA THR A 125 -12.86 -10.71 -1.65
C THR A 125 -11.71 -10.16 -2.47
N ARG A 126 -11.69 -8.84 -2.61
CA ARG A 126 -10.54 -8.12 -3.16
C ARG A 126 -9.36 -8.10 -2.18
N GLY A 127 -9.58 -8.48 -0.92
CA GLY A 127 -8.52 -8.70 0.05
C GLY A 127 -7.59 -7.50 0.22
N GLY A 128 -6.32 -7.81 0.48
CA GLY A 128 -5.24 -6.82 0.45
C GLY A 128 -4.95 -6.28 -0.96
N PHE A 129 -5.36 -6.99 -2.03
CA PHE A 129 -5.22 -6.50 -3.40
C PHE A 129 -6.05 -5.23 -3.65
N PHE A 130 -7.14 -5.01 -2.91
CA PHE A 130 -7.86 -3.73 -2.92
C PHE A 130 -6.97 -2.58 -2.45
N LEU A 131 -6.26 -2.76 -1.33
CA LEU A 131 -5.40 -1.72 -0.75
C LEU A 131 -4.22 -1.41 -1.67
N TYR A 132 -3.60 -2.47 -2.21
CA TYR A 132 -2.59 -2.34 -3.26
C TYR A 132 -3.11 -1.52 -4.44
N ARG A 133 -4.32 -1.83 -4.93
CA ARG A 133 -4.89 -1.13 -6.10
C ARG A 133 -5.35 0.28 -5.79
N PHE A 134 -5.84 0.53 -4.57
CA PHE A 134 -6.25 1.86 -4.12
C PHE A 134 -5.05 2.82 -4.05
N HIS A 135 -3.87 2.32 -3.64
CA HIS A 135 -2.65 3.12 -3.52
C HIS A 135 -2.27 3.88 -4.80
N PHE A 136 -2.58 3.32 -5.99
CA PHE A 136 -2.20 3.93 -7.28
C PHE A 136 -3.36 4.25 -8.23
N ASP A 137 -4.47 3.49 -8.18
CA ASP A 137 -5.61 3.68 -9.09
C ASP A 137 -6.83 4.35 -8.40
N LEU A 138 -6.76 4.69 -7.10
CA LEU A 138 -7.86 5.32 -6.32
C LEU A 138 -9.24 4.78 -6.70
N HIS A 139 -9.43 3.47 -6.52
CA HIS A 139 -10.57 2.60 -6.88
C HIS A 139 -11.88 3.19 -7.44
N TYR A 140 -12.34 4.33 -6.91
CA TYR A 140 -13.55 5.07 -7.30
C TYR A 140 -13.40 6.00 -8.51
N MET A 141 -12.19 6.23 -9.05
CA MET A 141 -12.01 7.13 -10.21
C MET A 141 -11.43 6.40 -11.44
N PRO A 142 -11.58 6.95 -12.65
CA PRO A 142 -10.98 6.36 -13.84
C PRO A 142 -9.45 6.26 -13.68
N VAL A 143 -8.90 5.11 -14.02
CA VAL A 143 -7.47 4.75 -13.85
C VAL A 143 -6.52 5.82 -14.39
N ILE A 144 -6.87 6.44 -15.53
CA ILE A 144 -6.05 7.48 -16.16
C ILE A 144 -5.96 8.72 -15.26
N TRP A 145 -7.11 9.20 -14.77
CA TRP A 145 -7.16 10.37 -13.89
C TRP A 145 -6.54 10.10 -12.53
N ALA A 146 -6.73 8.89 -11.98
CA ALA A 146 -6.10 8.48 -10.73
C ALA A 146 -4.58 8.62 -10.81
N ARG A 147 -3.99 8.09 -11.88
CA ARG A 147 -2.54 8.09 -12.05
C ARG A 147 -1.97 9.48 -12.23
N TYR A 148 -2.67 10.39 -12.92
CA TYR A 148 -2.24 11.78 -13.00
C TYR A 148 -2.28 12.46 -11.63
N LEU A 149 -3.37 12.29 -10.87
CA LEU A 149 -3.51 12.89 -9.55
C LEU A 149 -2.46 12.37 -8.56
N VAL A 150 -2.29 11.05 -8.51
CA VAL A 150 -1.28 10.35 -7.71
C VAL A 150 0.12 10.77 -8.12
N GLY A 151 0.40 10.87 -9.42
CA GLY A 151 1.71 11.29 -9.92
C GLY A 151 2.07 12.71 -9.52
N VAL A 152 1.11 13.64 -9.60
CA VAL A 152 1.30 15.02 -9.15
C VAL A 152 1.51 15.07 -7.63
N ALA A 153 0.69 14.35 -6.85
CA ALA A 153 0.84 14.27 -5.40
C ALA A 153 2.21 13.69 -4.99
N ALA A 154 2.67 12.64 -5.68
CA ALA A 154 3.99 12.03 -5.45
C ALA A 154 5.13 13.00 -5.77
N MET A 155 5.02 13.79 -6.85
CA MET A 155 6.01 14.83 -7.17
C MET A 155 6.07 15.92 -6.08
N PHE A 156 4.91 16.40 -5.61
CA PHE A 156 4.85 17.34 -4.49
C PHE A 156 5.50 16.77 -3.22
N MET A 157 5.22 15.50 -2.92
CA MET A 157 5.82 14.83 -1.78
C MET A 157 7.34 14.69 -1.93
N LEU A 158 7.84 14.36 -3.12
CA LEU A 158 9.28 14.29 -3.38
C LEU A 158 9.95 15.64 -3.11
N VAL A 159 9.39 16.73 -3.64
CA VAL A 159 9.89 18.09 -3.40
C VAL A 159 9.84 18.43 -1.91
N ALA A 160 8.74 18.07 -1.22
CA ALA A 160 8.60 18.29 0.22
C ALA A 160 9.63 17.52 1.04
N ILE A 161 9.93 16.26 0.70
CA ILE A 161 10.96 15.45 1.37
C ILE A 161 12.34 16.08 1.15
N LEU A 162 12.70 16.39 -0.10
CA LEU A 162 14.00 16.98 -0.42
C LEU A 162 14.17 18.34 0.28
N SER A 163 13.16 19.20 0.21
CA SER A 163 13.13 20.49 0.90
C SER A 163 13.21 20.31 2.43
N GLY A 164 12.52 19.32 2.98
CA GLY A 164 12.55 18.97 4.40
C GLY A 164 13.94 18.54 4.86
N ILE A 165 14.64 17.71 4.07
CA ILE A 165 16.02 17.29 4.38
C ILE A 165 16.97 18.50 4.42
N VAL A 166 16.86 19.42 3.45
CA VAL A 166 17.71 20.63 3.42
C VAL A 166 17.39 21.56 4.59
N THR A 167 16.10 21.84 4.83
CA THR A 167 15.65 22.79 5.85
C THR A 167 15.89 22.26 7.27
N HIS A 168 15.70 20.97 7.49
CA HIS A 168 15.83 20.33 8.79
C HIS A 168 17.16 19.58 8.98
N LYS A 169 18.24 19.98 8.30
CA LYS A 169 19.58 19.40 8.44
C LYS A 169 20.04 19.24 9.90
N LYS A 170 19.66 20.18 10.78
CA LYS A 170 19.96 20.13 12.22
C LYS A 170 19.25 18.97 12.93
N ILE A 171 18.01 18.67 12.57
CA ILE A 171 17.26 17.53 13.15
C ILE A 171 17.94 16.22 12.75
N PHE A 172 18.37 16.06 11.49
CA PHE A 172 19.09 14.86 11.08
C PHE A 172 20.43 14.70 11.82
N ALA A 173 21.18 15.79 12.01
CA ALA A 173 22.41 15.74 12.80
C ALA A 173 22.14 15.37 14.28
N ASP A 174 21.11 15.95 14.90
CA ASP A 174 20.74 15.72 16.29
C ASP A 174 19.99 14.38 16.52
N PHE A 175 19.42 13.75 15.48
CA PHE A 175 18.71 12.46 15.58
C PHE A 175 19.68 11.27 15.46
N PHE A 176 20.69 11.38 14.59
CA PHE A 176 21.75 10.36 14.49
C PHE A 176 22.83 10.53 15.57
N MET A 177 23.11 11.75 16.04
CA MET A 177 23.78 11.94 17.33
C MET A 177 22.72 11.92 18.42
N LEU A 178 22.27 10.73 18.85
CA LEU A 178 21.48 10.53 20.09
C LEU A 178 21.98 11.48 21.19
N ARG A 179 21.39 12.67 21.30
CA ARG A 179 21.89 13.69 22.21
C ARG A 179 21.27 13.43 23.57
N PHE A 180 21.79 12.41 24.25
CA PHE A 180 21.57 12.13 25.66
C PHE A 180 22.04 13.26 26.60
N GLY A 181 22.52 14.40 26.08
CA GLY A 181 23.23 15.44 26.83
C GLY A 181 22.55 16.80 26.95
N LYS A 182 21.24 16.95 26.71
CA LYS A 182 20.52 18.18 27.07
C LYS A 182 19.38 17.87 28.03
N GLY A 183 19.77 17.66 29.28
CA GLY A 183 18.83 17.44 30.39
C GLY A 183 17.86 18.60 30.57
N GLN A 184 16.66 18.27 31.05
CA GLN A 184 15.55 19.16 31.40
C GLN A 184 15.87 20.24 32.48
N ARG A 185 17.14 20.51 32.78
CA ARG A 185 17.58 21.33 33.92
C ARG A 185 17.61 22.84 33.66
N SER A 186 17.32 23.31 32.44
CA SER A 186 17.27 24.75 32.13
C SER A 186 16.11 25.50 32.81
N TRP A 187 15.03 24.79 33.14
CA TRP A 187 13.83 25.43 33.70
C TRP A 187 13.96 25.76 35.19
N LEU A 188 14.66 24.92 35.97
CA LEU A 188 14.88 25.12 37.41
C LEU A 188 15.79 26.31 37.73
N THR A 189 16.79 26.58 36.89
CA THR A 189 17.74 27.68 37.12
C THR A 189 17.08 29.05 36.96
N ARG A 190 16.02 29.16 36.15
CA ARG A 190 15.27 30.42 35.96
C ARG A 190 14.34 30.74 37.14
N ILE A 191 13.88 29.73 37.88
CA ILE A 191 13.06 29.94 39.08
C ILE A 191 13.94 30.32 40.27
N MET A 192 15.10 29.67 40.44
CA MET A 192 16.00 29.98 41.55
C MET A 192 16.64 31.38 41.46
N SER A 193 16.86 31.93 40.27
CA SER A 193 17.42 33.29 40.12
C SER A 193 16.42 34.42 40.40
N ARG A 194 15.12 34.11 40.61
CA ARG A 194 14.09 35.13 40.91
C ARG A 194 13.82 35.31 42.40
N GLN A 195 14.41 34.46 43.25
CA GLN A 195 14.20 34.49 44.70
C GLN A 195 15.26 35.30 45.47
N TYR A 196 16.38 35.68 44.84
CA TYR A 196 17.44 36.48 45.45
C TYR A 196 17.57 37.84 44.74
N SER A 197 16.70 38.79 45.11
CA SER A 197 16.93 40.21 44.89
C SER A 197 17.13 40.86 46.26
N PRO A 198 18.30 41.45 46.59
CA PRO A 198 18.45 42.18 47.84
C PRO A 198 17.69 43.51 47.76
N CYS A 199 16.95 43.84 48.83
CA CYS A 199 16.26 45.13 49.00
C CYS A 199 17.22 46.32 48.85
N PRO A 200 16.76 47.46 48.32
CA PRO A 200 17.56 48.67 48.28
C PRO A 200 17.67 49.26 49.69
N SER A 201 18.90 49.55 50.12
CA SER A 201 19.16 50.39 51.29
C SER A 201 18.88 51.85 50.94
N ILE A 202 18.29 52.55 51.90
CA ILE A 202 17.88 53.96 51.89
C ILE A 202 19.09 54.89 51.75
#